data_AF-A0A399ZXB6-F1
#
_entry.id   AF-A0A399ZXB6-F1
#
_cell.length_a   1.000
_cell.length_b   1.000
_cell.length_c   1.000
_cell.angle_alpha   90.00
_cell.angle_beta   90.00
_cell.angle_gamma   90.00
#
_symmetry.space_group_name_H-M   'P 1'
#
loop_
_entity.id
_entity.type
_entity.pdbx_description
1 polymer ?
#
loop_
_entity_poly.entity_id
_entity_poly.type
_entity_poly.pdbx_seq_one_letter_code
_entity_poly.pdbx_strand_id
1 'polypeptide(L)'
;MPRFSRLTIGLGVLLLALWFGFGAAAAQQPAPNVDDQVLRIAKDLYCPVCTGVPLDVCDTQACVQWRALIREKLLAGEDEAQIRAYFIAQYGERVLGAPPPEGFNLSAYLLPFGALLLGAALVFFTARGWLKHAQSAENGSAPAPRVSAEYAERIARELKARE
;
A
#
# COMPACT_ATOMS: atom_id res chain seq x y z
N MET A 1 -24.81 31.28 12.72
CA MET A 1 -25.12 29.89 13.15
C MET A 1 -23.82 29.05 13.15
N PRO A 2 -23.10 28.92 14.29
CA PRO A 2 -21.74 28.35 14.35
C PRO A 2 -21.66 26.87 14.78
N ARG A 3 -22.74 26.08 14.63
CA ARG A 3 -22.84 24.71 15.19
C ARG A 3 -21.93 23.67 14.52
N PHE A 4 -21.55 23.87 13.26
CA PHE A 4 -20.75 22.89 12.49
C PHE A 4 -19.27 22.85 12.90
N SER A 5 -18.69 23.99 13.31
CA SER A 5 -17.28 24.11 13.68
C SER A 5 -16.95 23.40 15.00
N ARG A 6 -17.89 23.37 15.95
CA ARG A 6 -17.71 22.66 17.23
C ARG A 6 -17.73 21.13 17.05
N LEU A 7 -18.45 20.62 16.05
CA LEU A 7 -18.56 19.19 15.78
C LEU A 7 -17.28 18.63 15.12
N THR A 8 -16.70 19.38 14.19
CA THR A 8 -15.43 19.01 13.52
C THR A 8 -14.23 19.10 14.45
N ILE A 9 -14.22 20.09 15.37
CA ILE A 9 -13.18 20.21 16.41
C ILE A 9 -13.31 19.06 17.41
N GLY A 10 -14.53 18.71 17.83
CA GLY A 10 -14.77 17.56 18.72
C GLY A 10 -14.34 16.23 18.11
N LEU A 11 -14.66 16.00 16.83
CA LEU A 11 -14.25 14.79 16.10
C LEU A 11 -12.72 14.75 15.88
N GLY A 12 -12.10 15.90 15.59
CA GLY A 12 -10.65 16.02 15.45
C GLY A 12 -9.89 15.73 16.73
N VAL A 13 -10.36 16.23 17.88
CA VAL A 13 -9.75 15.96 19.19
C VAL A 13 -9.93 14.49 19.59
N LEU A 14 -11.08 13.88 19.28
CA LEU A 14 -11.31 12.46 19.56
C LEU A 14 -10.41 11.55 18.70
N LEU A 15 -10.22 11.87 17.43
CA LEU A 15 -9.30 11.15 16.53
C LEU A 15 -7.84 11.33 16.96
N LEU A 16 -7.44 12.53 17.41
CA LEU A 16 -6.10 12.79 17.92
C LEU A 16 -5.83 12.02 19.23
N ALA A 17 -6.82 11.95 20.11
CA ALA A 17 -6.75 11.20 21.37
C ALA A 17 -6.69 9.68 21.13
N LEU A 18 -7.40 9.16 20.12
CA LEU A 18 -7.26 7.76 19.70
C LEU A 18 -5.87 7.46 19.11
N TRP A 19 -5.31 8.40 18.32
CA TRP A 19 -3.95 8.27 17.79
C TRP A 19 -2.89 8.26 18.90
N PHE A 20 -3.06 9.10 19.94
CA PHE A 20 -2.14 9.15 21.07
C PHE A 20 -2.32 7.98 22.06
N GLY A 21 -3.54 7.47 22.23
CA GLY A 21 -3.85 6.36 23.13
C GLY A 21 -3.35 5.00 22.66
N PHE A 22 -3.06 4.83 21.37
CA PHE A 22 -2.58 3.57 20.79
C PHE A 22 -1.07 3.32 20.98
N GLY A 23 -0.34 4.26 21.58
CA GLY A 23 1.14 4.27 21.54
C GLY A 23 1.88 3.59 22.71
N ALA A 24 1.23 3.00 23.70
CA ALA A 24 1.93 2.61 24.94
C ALA A 24 1.64 1.19 25.47
N ALA A 25 1.36 0.22 24.59
CA ALA A 25 1.46 -1.19 24.95
C ALA A 25 2.90 -1.67 24.70
N ALA A 26 3.85 -1.22 25.51
CA ALA A 26 5.16 -1.84 25.57
C ALA A 26 4.99 -3.21 26.26
N ALA A 27 4.78 -4.25 25.47
CA ALA A 27 4.92 -5.60 25.97
C ALA A 27 6.41 -5.83 26.25
N GLN A 28 6.80 -5.89 27.53
CA GLN A 28 8.09 -6.42 27.95
C GLN A 28 8.18 -7.89 27.47
N GLN A 29 8.69 -8.10 26.26
CA GLN A 29 9.08 -9.42 25.83
C GLN A 29 10.33 -9.82 26.63
N PRO A 30 10.36 -11.03 27.22
CA PRO A 30 11.60 -11.58 27.78
C PRO A 30 12.72 -11.45 26.74
N ALA A 31 13.94 -11.14 27.20
CA ALA A 31 15.09 -11.09 26.30
C ALA A 31 15.12 -12.38 25.45
N PRO A 32 15.13 -12.27 24.11
CA PRO A 32 14.91 -13.41 23.24
C PRO A 32 15.99 -14.45 23.49
N ASN A 33 15.56 -15.65 23.90
CA ASN A 33 16.48 -16.75 24.12
C ASN A 33 17.18 -17.12 22.79
N VAL A 34 18.33 -17.78 22.86
CA VAL A 34 19.10 -18.13 21.66
C VAL A 34 18.29 -19.02 20.72
N ASP A 35 17.44 -19.91 21.24
CA ASP A 35 16.57 -20.77 20.45
C ASP A 35 15.54 -19.99 19.61
N ASP A 36 14.91 -18.97 20.18
CA ASP A 36 13.96 -18.10 19.53
C ASP A 36 14.65 -17.30 18.43
N GLN A 37 15.89 -16.85 18.68
CA GLN A 37 16.70 -16.17 17.67
C GLN A 37 17.04 -17.11 16.51
N VAL A 38 17.48 -18.34 16.79
CA VAL A 38 17.70 -19.35 15.76
C VAL A 38 16.42 -19.58 14.94
N LEU A 39 15.27 -19.69 15.60
CA LEU A 39 14.00 -19.94 14.94
C LEU A 39 13.54 -18.75 14.07
N ARG A 40 13.77 -17.51 14.51
CA ARG A 40 13.51 -16.32 13.68
C ARG A 40 14.34 -16.33 12.41
N ILE A 41 15.65 -16.57 12.53
CA ILE A 41 16.54 -16.61 11.37
C ILE A 41 16.16 -17.78 10.45
N ALA A 42 15.80 -18.93 11.02
CA ALA A 42 15.41 -20.11 10.26
C ALA A 42 14.09 -19.92 9.49
N LYS A 43 13.17 -19.06 9.94
CA LYS A 43 11.94 -18.76 9.19
C LYS A 43 12.19 -18.02 7.88
N ASP A 44 13.23 -17.20 7.85
CA ASP A 44 13.58 -16.40 6.67
C ASP A 44 14.45 -17.20 5.67
N LEU A 45 14.96 -18.36 6.08
CA LEU A 45 15.83 -19.22 5.30
C LEU A 45 15.09 -20.46 4.79
N TYR A 46 15.34 -20.82 3.54
CA TYR A 46 14.74 -21.96 2.85
C TYR A 46 15.82 -22.98 2.49
N CYS A 47 15.49 -24.25 2.71
CA CYS A 47 16.41 -25.33 2.39
C CYS A 47 16.53 -25.50 0.87
N PRO A 48 17.75 -25.49 0.29
CA PRO A 48 17.94 -25.62 -1.16
C PRO A 48 17.60 -27.02 -1.69
N VAL A 49 17.50 -28.01 -0.81
CA VAL A 49 17.17 -29.40 -1.15
C VAL A 49 15.66 -29.65 -1.07
N CYS A 50 14.94 -28.91 -0.22
CA CYS A 50 13.51 -29.09 -0.01
C CYS A 50 12.69 -28.21 -0.97
N THR A 51 11.50 -28.65 -1.33
CA THR A 51 10.57 -27.88 -2.17
C THR A 51 9.86 -26.80 -1.35
N GLY A 52 10.47 -25.63 -1.21
CA GLY A 52 9.80 -24.44 -0.67
C GLY A 52 9.39 -24.53 0.80
N VAL A 53 10.13 -25.30 1.60
CA VAL A 53 9.88 -25.45 3.04
C VAL A 53 10.89 -24.60 3.82
N PRO A 54 10.44 -23.76 4.77
CA PRO A 54 11.35 -22.96 5.59
C PRO A 54 12.14 -23.84 6.56
N LEU A 55 13.29 -23.33 6.99
CA LEU A 55 14.28 -24.08 7.76
C LEU A 55 13.80 -24.41 9.18
N ASP A 56 12.86 -23.63 9.71
CA ASP A 56 12.30 -23.78 11.06
C ASP A 56 11.44 -25.05 11.22
N VAL A 57 10.67 -25.41 10.19
CA VAL A 57 9.80 -26.60 10.17
C VAL A 57 10.44 -27.81 9.49
N CYS A 58 11.56 -27.63 8.80
CA CYS A 58 12.23 -28.69 8.09
C CYS A 58 13.05 -29.59 9.04
N ASP A 59 12.71 -30.88 9.06
CA ASP A 59 13.39 -31.91 9.89
C ASP A 59 14.38 -32.79 9.12
N THR A 60 14.77 -32.39 7.90
CA THR A 60 15.84 -33.09 7.19
C THR A 60 17.18 -32.90 7.90
N GLN A 61 18.11 -33.85 7.71
CA GLN A 61 19.44 -33.77 8.31
C GLN A 61 20.18 -32.46 7.94
N ALA A 62 20.03 -31.98 6.71
CA ALA A 62 20.60 -30.71 6.27
C ALA A 62 20.03 -29.53 7.07
N CYS A 63 18.71 -29.51 7.28
CA CYS A 63 18.04 -28.44 8.02
C CYS A 63 18.45 -28.37 9.50
N VAL A 64 18.61 -29.54 10.12
CA VAL A 64 19.10 -29.63 11.51
C VAL A 64 20.54 -29.09 11.62
N GLN A 65 21.42 -29.45 10.68
CA GLN A 65 22.79 -28.94 10.66
C GLN A 65 22.85 -27.43 10.46
N TRP A 66 22.01 -26.87 9.60
CA TRP A 66 21.96 -25.42 9.39
C TRP A 66 21.45 -24.68 10.64
N ARG A 67 20.43 -25.20 11.33
CA ARG A 67 19.97 -24.64 12.61
C ARG A 67 21.07 -24.69 13.68
N ALA A 68 21.85 -25.76 13.73
CA ALA A 68 23.00 -25.87 14.62
C ALA A 68 24.08 -24.84 14.25
N LEU A 69 24.35 -24.62 12.96
CA LEU A 69 25.32 -23.63 12.50
C LEU A 69 24.87 -22.19 12.81
N ILE A 70 23.59 -21.87 12.60
CA ILE A 70 23.03 -20.56 12.98
C ILE A 70 23.23 -20.31 14.48
N ARG A 71 22.98 -21.33 15.30
CA ARG A 71 23.18 -21.27 16.75
C ARG A 71 24.64 -20.99 17.11
N GLU A 72 25.58 -21.69 16.48
CA GLU A 72 27.01 -21.48 16.69
C GLU A 72 27.43 -20.05 16.35
N LYS A 73 26.94 -19.50 15.23
CA LYS A 73 27.21 -18.12 14.81
C LYS A 73 26.61 -17.07 15.74
N LEU A 74 25.39 -17.30 16.23
CA LEU A 74 24.79 -16.44 17.26
C LEU A 74 25.58 -16.46 18.57
N LEU A 75 26.07 -17.63 18.98
CA LEU A 75 26.94 -17.76 20.15
C LEU A 75 28.32 -17.13 19.95
N ALA A 76 28.80 -17.08 18.70
CA ALA A 76 30.01 -16.35 18.32
C ALA A 76 29.81 -14.82 18.28
N GLY A 77 28.59 -14.32 18.50
CA GLY A 77 28.26 -12.89 18.51
C GLY A 77 28.00 -12.29 17.13
N GLU A 78 27.81 -13.11 16.10
CA GLU A 78 27.38 -12.62 14.78
C GLU A 78 25.93 -12.11 14.84
N ASP A 79 25.66 -11.03 14.12
CA ASP A 79 24.30 -10.52 13.98
C ASP A 79 23.49 -11.31 12.93
N GLU A 80 22.18 -11.11 12.95
CA GLU A 80 21.25 -11.80 12.05
C GLU A 80 21.47 -11.46 10.56
N ALA A 81 21.91 -10.25 10.22
CA ALA A 81 22.23 -9.86 8.85
C ALA A 81 23.52 -10.51 8.35
N GLN A 82 24.55 -10.63 9.21
CA GLN A 82 25.80 -11.32 8.95
C GLN A 82 25.57 -12.81 8.72
N ILE A 83 24.73 -13.44 9.54
CA ILE A 83 24.34 -14.85 9.37
C ILE A 83 23.64 -15.04 8.03
N ARG A 84 22.68 -14.18 7.68
CA ARG A 84 22.00 -14.24 6.37
C ARG A 84 22.97 -14.04 5.21
N ALA A 85 23.85 -13.06 5.29
CA ALA A 85 24.88 -12.79 4.28
C ALA A 85 25.82 -13.99 4.09
N TYR A 86 26.17 -14.70 5.18
CA TYR A 86 26.95 -15.93 5.10
C TYR A 86 26.24 -17.02 4.29
N PHE A 87 24.94 -17.26 4.56
CA PHE A 87 24.17 -18.24 3.80
C PHE A 87 23.96 -17.83 2.33
N ILE A 88 23.76 -16.53 2.05
CA ILE A 88 23.70 -16.01 0.67
C ILE A 88 25.02 -16.23 -0.05
N ALA A 89 26.15 -15.94 0.58
CA ALA A 89 27.47 -16.08 -0.03
C ALA A 89 27.78 -17.54 -0.39
N GLN A 90 27.31 -18.50 0.43
CA GLN A 90 27.59 -19.93 0.22
C GLN A 90 26.56 -20.64 -0.68
N TYR A 91 25.29 -20.27 -0.59
CA TYR A 91 24.19 -21.01 -1.25
C TYR A 91 23.39 -20.17 -2.26
N GLY A 92 23.69 -18.88 -2.38
CA GLY A 92 23.05 -17.92 -3.28
C GLY A 92 21.77 -17.29 -2.72
N GLU A 93 21.21 -16.33 -3.44
CA GLU A 93 20.02 -15.57 -3.01
C GLU A 93 18.74 -16.41 -2.89
N ARG A 94 18.70 -17.59 -3.53
CA ARG A 94 17.54 -18.51 -3.51
C ARG A 94 17.27 -19.13 -2.13
N VAL A 95 18.20 -19.01 -1.18
CA VAL A 95 17.99 -19.49 0.19
C VAL A 95 17.19 -18.51 1.04
N LEU A 96 17.04 -17.25 0.62
CA LEU A 96 16.12 -16.34 1.31
C LEU A 96 14.73 -16.47 0.71
N GLY A 97 13.71 -16.38 1.57
CA GLY A 97 12.32 -16.35 1.13
C GLY A 97 11.96 -15.10 0.31
N ALA A 98 12.73 -14.02 0.49
CA ALA A 98 12.59 -12.78 -0.27
C ALA A 98 13.97 -12.25 -0.67
N PRO A 99 14.12 -11.74 -1.91
CA PRO A 99 15.37 -11.15 -2.35
C PRO A 99 15.71 -9.93 -1.47
N PRO A 100 16.99 -9.75 -1.07
CA PRO A 100 17.37 -8.59 -0.28
C PRO A 100 17.05 -7.30 -1.05
N PRO A 101 16.53 -6.25 -0.39
CA PRO A 101 16.16 -4.99 -1.02
C PRO A 101 17.40 -4.15 -1.37
N GLU A 102 18.28 -4.69 -2.19
CA GLU A 102 19.52 -4.05 -2.63
C GLU A 102 19.63 -4.06 -4.16
N GLY A 103 20.21 -3.01 -4.73
CA GLY A 103 20.46 -2.90 -6.17
C GLY A 103 19.18 -3.02 -7.01
N PHE A 104 19.15 -3.99 -7.93
CA PHE A 104 18.02 -4.21 -8.84
C PHE A 104 16.76 -4.70 -8.11
N ASN A 105 16.89 -5.42 -7.00
CA ASN A 105 15.76 -5.95 -6.24
C ASN A 105 14.91 -4.83 -5.64
N LEU A 106 15.49 -3.66 -5.32
CA LEU A 106 14.73 -2.47 -4.90
C LEU A 106 13.65 -2.07 -5.90
N SER A 107 13.90 -2.24 -7.20
CA SER A 107 12.92 -1.89 -8.22
C SER A 107 11.63 -2.71 -8.06
N ALA A 108 11.72 -4.00 -7.71
CA ALA A 108 10.56 -4.84 -7.46
C ALA A 108 9.71 -4.34 -6.27
N TYR A 109 10.35 -3.74 -5.27
CA TYR A 109 9.66 -3.14 -4.12
C TYR A 109 9.10 -1.75 -4.42
N LEU A 110 9.79 -0.91 -5.21
CA LEU A 110 9.36 0.46 -5.51
C LEU A 110 8.34 0.55 -6.65
N LEU A 111 8.39 -0.38 -7.61
CA LEU A 111 7.50 -0.42 -8.78
C LEU A 111 6.00 -0.34 -8.42
N PRO A 112 5.45 -1.10 -7.44
CA PRO A 112 4.03 -1.02 -7.11
C PRO A 112 3.63 0.38 -6.62
N PHE A 113 4.45 1.02 -5.80
CA PHE A 113 4.19 2.39 -5.33
C PHE A 113 4.32 3.43 -6.44
N GLY A 114 5.33 3.30 -7.30
CA GLY A 114 5.52 4.17 -8.46
C GLY A 114 4.34 4.09 -9.43
N ALA A 115 3.88 2.88 -9.75
CA ALA A 115 2.71 2.66 -10.61
C ALA A 115 1.43 3.25 -10.02
N LEU A 116 1.21 3.08 -8.71
CA LEU A 116 0.06 3.65 -8.02
C LEU A 116 0.07 5.18 -8.07
N LEU A 117 1.21 5.82 -7.79
CA LEU A 117 1.35 7.27 -7.82
C LEU A 117 1.15 7.83 -9.23
N LEU A 118 1.73 7.18 -10.24
CA LEU A 118 1.53 7.56 -11.65
C LEU A 118 0.07 7.44 -12.07
N GLY A 119 -0.59 6.34 -11.71
CA GLY A 119 -2.02 6.13 -11.99
C GLY A 119 -2.90 7.19 -11.31
N ALA A 120 -2.67 7.46 -10.03
CA ALA A 120 -3.40 8.49 -9.28
C ALA A 120 -3.20 9.89 -9.86
N ALA A 121 -1.96 10.23 -10.23
CA ALA A 121 -1.65 11.51 -10.87
C ALA A 121 -2.39 11.65 -12.21
N LEU A 122 -2.37 10.61 -13.05
CA LEU A 122 -3.06 10.62 -14.34
C LEU A 122 -4.56 10.88 -14.17
N VAL A 123 -5.22 10.13 -13.27
CA VAL A 123 -6.65 10.30 -12.97
C VAL A 123 -6.94 11.70 -12.42
N PHE A 124 -6.10 12.21 -11.52
CA PHE A 124 -6.27 13.55 -10.96
C PHE A 124 -6.20 14.65 -12.03
N PHE A 125 -5.22 14.57 -12.93
CA PHE A 125 -5.06 15.56 -14.01
C PHE A 125 -6.19 15.48 -15.04
N THR A 126 -6.62 14.28 -15.45
CA THR A 126 -7.72 14.12 -16.41
C THR A 126 -9.06 14.55 -15.82
N ALA A 127 -9.37 14.14 -14.58
CA ALA A 127 -10.58 14.55 -13.88
C ALA A 127 -10.66 16.06 -13.67
N ARG A 128 -9.54 16.72 -13.33
CA ARG A 128 -9.48 18.18 -13.21
C ARG A 128 -9.74 18.87 -14.56
N GLY A 129 -9.29 18.29 -15.66
CA GLY A 129 -9.57 18.76 -17.02
C GLY A 129 -11.06 18.68 -17.37
N TRP A 130 -11.72 17.57 -17.04
CA TRP A 130 -13.16 17.37 -17.28
C TRP A 130 -14.03 18.27 -16.43
N LEU A 131 -13.69 18.45 -15.14
CA LEU A 131 -14.46 19.31 -14.25
C LEU A 131 -14.43 20.78 -14.69
N LYS A 132 -13.30 21.26 -15.21
CA LYS A 132 -13.17 22.61 -15.78
C LYS A 132 -14.00 22.81 -17.06
N HIS A 133 -14.08 21.78 -17.92
CA HIS A 133 -14.92 21.84 -19.12
C HIS A 133 -16.41 21.78 -18.78
N ALA A 134 -16.80 20.97 -17.78
CA ALA A 134 -18.17 20.93 -17.28
C ALA A 134 -18.62 22.30 -16.72
N GLN A 135 -17.76 22.98 -15.95
CA GLN A 135 -18.04 24.33 -15.45
C GLN A 135 -18.08 25.39 -16.56
N SER A 136 -17.30 25.22 -17.64
CA SER A 136 -17.36 26.13 -18.80
C SER A 136 -18.64 25.92 -19.62
N ALA A 137 -19.17 24.69 -19.66
CA ALA A 137 -20.46 24.39 -20.27
C ALA A 137 -21.65 24.90 -19.43
N GLU A 138 -21.51 24.97 -18.10
CA GLU A 138 -22.54 25.52 -17.20
C GLU A 138 -22.53 27.06 -17.18
N ASN A 139 -21.34 27.68 -17.18
CA ASN A 139 -21.19 29.14 -17.22
C ASN A 139 -21.39 29.72 -18.64
N GLY A 140 -21.15 28.93 -19.67
CA GLY A 140 -21.56 29.23 -21.03
C GLY A 140 -23.03 28.85 -21.21
N SER A 141 -23.95 29.66 -20.69
CA SER A 141 -25.36 29.58 -21.08
C SER A 141 -25.43 29.68 -22.60
N ALA A 142 -25.51 28.53 -23.27
CA ALA A 142 -25.99 28.47 -24.63
C ALA A 142 -27.36 29.16 -24.61
N PRO A 143 -27.62 30.13 -25.50
CA PRO A 143 -28.94 30.76 -25.54
C PRO A 143 -29.96 29.63 -25.62
N ALA A 144 -30.90 29.58 -24.67
CA ALA A 144 -32.02 28.66 -24.72
C ALA A 144 -32.53 28.63 -26.16
N PRO A 145 -32.81 27.45 -26.75
CA PRO A 145 -33.15 27.34 -28.15
C PRO A 145 -34.24 28.36 -28.42
N ARG A 146 -33.88 29.45 -29.11
CA ARG A 146 -34.81 30.52 -29.42
C ARG A 146 -35.72 29.90 -30.45
N VAL A 147 -36.82 29.31 -29.98
CA VAL A 147 -37.96 28.96 -30.80
C VAL A 147 -38.15 30.17 -31.70
N SER A 148 -37.89 29.98 -33.00
CA SER A 148 -37.86 31.11 -33.92
C SER A 148 -39.20 31.82 -33.81
N ALA A 149 -39.21 33.15 -33.86
CA ALA A 149 -40.46 33.92 -33.76
C ALA A 149 -41.50 33.39 -34.77
N GLU A 150 -41.02 32.93 -35.93
CA GLU A 150 -41.78 32.22 -36.96
C GLU A 150 -42.49 30.94 -36.45
N TYR A 151 -41.83 30.12 -35.62
CA TYR A 151 -42.40 28.90 -35.06
C TYR A 151 -43.44 29.21 -33.97
N ALA A 152 -43.19 30.22 -33.15
CA ALA A 152 -44.16 30.69 -32.15
C ALA A 152 -45.42 31.24 -32.84
N GLU A 153 -45.26 31.97 -33.94
CA GLU A 153 -46.37 32.51 -34.74
C GLU A 153 -47.12 31.42 -35.52
N ARG A 154 -46.44 30.34 -35.92
CA ARG A 154 -47.09 29.16 -36.51
C ARG A 154 -47.98 28.44 -35.49
N ILE A 155 -47.51 28.23 -34.26
CA ILE A 155 -48.30 27.61 -33.18
C ILE A 155 -49.53 28.47 -32.86
N ALA A 156 -49.36 29.79 -32.76
CA ALA A 156 -50.47 30.71 -32.48
C ALA A 156 -51.57 30.65 -33.56
N ARG A 157 -51.18 30.52 -34.83
CA ARG A 157 -52.13 30.33 -35.95
C ARG A 157 -52.87 29.00 -35.86
N GLU A 158 -52.18 27.92 -35.52
CA GLU A 158 -52.79 26.59 -35.41
C GLU A 158 -53.77 26.48 -34.24
N LEU A 159 -53.51 27.17 -33.12
CA LEU A 159 -54.44 27.26 -31.98
C LEU A 159 -55.71 28.02 -32.35
N LYS A 160 -55.58 29.17 -33.02
CA LYS A 160 -56.71 30.01 -33.42
C LYS A 160 -57.60 29.36 -34.49
N ALA A 161 -57.07 28.41 -35.26
CA ALA A 161 -57.83 27.67 -36.25
C ALA A 161 -58.63 26.48 -35.66
N ARG A 162 -58.41 26.16 -34.37
CA ARG A 162 -59.07 25.06 -33.66
C ARG A 162 -60.16 25.53 -32.69
N GLU A 163 -60.29 26.84 -32.48
CA GLU A 163 -61.41 27.52 -31.81
C GLU A 163 -62.46 27.94 -32.82
#